data_AF-X0XTH5-F1
#
_entry.id   AF-X0XTH5-F1
#
_cell.length_a   1.000
_cell.length_b   1.000
_cell.length_c   1.000
_cell.angle_alpha   90.00
_cell.angle_beta   90.00
_cell.angle_gamma   90.00
#
_symmetry.space_group_name_H-M   'P 1'
#
loop_
_entity.id
_entity.type
_entity.pdbx_description
1 polymer ?
#
loop_
_entity_poly.entity_id
_entity_poly.type
_entity_poly.pdbx_seq_one_letter_code
_entity_poly.pdbx_strand_id
1 'polypeptide(L)'
;MKQTKNIFFPVIFILIICLIFFSRLFYPKPSLFYTPDFGRSDIWNFNYPIKDFLARSLRSGQLPFWSKDVATGFPFLAEGRIQA
;
A
#
# COMPACT_ATOMS: atom_id res chain seq x y z
N MET A 1 -22.58 -26.88 -40.51
CA MET A 1 -23.20 -26.56 -39.19
C MET A 1 -22.35 -25.51 -38.49
N LYS A 2 -22.82 -24.24 -38.45
CA LYS A 2 -22.17 -23.17 -37.67
C LYS A 2 -22.57 -23.36 -36.20
N GLN A 3 -21.68 -23.85 -35.36
CA GLN A 3 -21.90 -23.83 -33.92
C GLN A 3 -21.84 -22.37 -33.44
N THR A 4 -22.98 -21.79 -33.10
CA THR A 4 -23.04 -20.53 -32.37
C THR A 4 -22.60 -20.78 -30.92
N LYS A 5 -21.45 -20.23 -30.52
CA LYS A 5 -20.97 -20.33 -29.13
C LYS A 5 -21.95 -19.58 -28.22
N ASN A 6 -22.64 -20.30 -27.33
CA ASN A 6 -23.53 -19.70 -26.34
C ASN A 6 -22.72 -19.02 -25.22
N ILE A 7 -22.37 -17.75 -25.44
CA ILE A 7 -21.57 -16.94 -24.50
C ILE A 7 -22.37 -16.48 -23.27
N PHE A 8 -23.69 -16.70 -23.26
CA PHE A 8 -24.57 -16.27 -22.18
C PHE A 8 -24.26 -16.96 -20.85
N PHE A 9 -23.99 -18.27 -20.89
CA PHE A 9 -23.66 -19.05 -19.69
C PHE A 9 -22.38 -18.59 -18.99
N PRO A 10 -21.22 -18.43 -19.67
CA PRO A 10 -20.02 -17.95 -19.01
C PRO A 10 -20.16 -16.51 -18.51
N VAL A 11 -20.91 -15.65 -19.19
CA VAL A 11 -21.16 -14.28 -18.74
C VAL A 11 -21.93 -14.27 -17.41
N ILE A 12 -23.02 -15.04 -17.32
CA ILE A 12 -23.80 -15.15 -16.07
C ILE A 12 -22.93 -15.72 -14.95
N PHE A 13 -22.15 -16.75 -15.25
CA PHE A 13 -21.27 -17.37 -14.25
C PHE A 13 -20.26 -16.38 -13.67
N ILE A 14 -19.61 -15.58 -14.51
CA ILE A 14 -18.67 -14.53 -14.08
C ILE A 14 -19.41 -13.46 -13.25
N LEU A 15 -20.60 -13.05 -13.68
CA LEU A 15 -21.42 -12.07 -12.97
C LEU A 15 -21.77 -12.54 -11.55
N ILE A 16 -22.16 -13.81 -11.40
CA ILE A 16 -22.46 -14.40 -10.10
C ILE A 16 -21.22 -14.39 -9.20
N ILE A 17 -20.06 -14.77 -9.73
CA ILE A 17 -18.80 -14.72 -8.98
C ILE A 17 -18.51 -13.28 -8.53
N CYS A 18 -18.58 -12.31 -9.44
CA CYS A 18 -18.38 -10.90 -9.10
C CYS A 18 -19.34 -10.45 -7.99
N LEU A 19 -20.63 -10.78 -8.08
CA LEU A 19 -21.61 -10.42 -7.05
C LEU A 19 -21.30 -11.06 -5.71
N ILE A 20 -20.91 -12.34 -5.68
CA ILE A 20 -20.54 -13.02 -4.42
C ILE A 20 -19.35 -12.31 -3.75
N PHE A 21 -18.28 -12.03 -4.50
CA PHE A 21 -17.07 -11.43 -3.94
C PHE A 21 -17.22 -9.94 -3.61
N PHE A 22 -17.98 -9.19 -4.40
CA PHE A 22 -18.09 -7.73 -4.29
C PHE A 22 -19.40 -7.26 -3.63
N SER A 23 -20.33 -8.15 -3.25
CA SER A 23 -21.58 -7.80 -2.58
C SER A 23 -21.38 -6.97 -1.30
N ARG A 24 -20.32 -7.29 -0.54
CA ARG A 24 -19.97 -6.60 0.70
C ARG A 24 -19.57 -5.13 0.49
N LEU A 25 -19.25 -4.73 -0.74
CA LEU A 25 -18.98 -3.35 -1.09
C LEU A 25 -20.25 -2.48 -1.02
N PHE A 26 -21.43 -3.07 -1.23
CA PHE A 26 -22.68 -2.34 -1.37
C PHE A 26 -23.70 -2.61 -0.25
N TYR A 27 -23.66 -3.79 0.40
CA TYR A 27 -24.63 -4.21 1.43
C TYR A 27 -23.92 -4.75 2.69
N PRO A 28 -24.43 -4.48 3.91
CA PRO A 28 -25.63 -3.71 4.29
C PRO A 28 -25.44 -2.18 4.29
N LYS A 29 -24.20 -1.71 4.30
CA LYS A 29 -23.84 -0.30 4.10
C LYS A 29 -22.75 -0.24 3.04
N PRO A 30 -22.76 0.76 2.15
CA PRO A 30 -21.66 0.98 1.23
C PRO A 30 -20.33 1.05 1.99
N SER A 31 -19.37 0.25 1.55
CA SER A 31 -18.05 0.18 2.13
C SER A 31 -16.98 0.33 1.04
N LEU A 32 -15.77 0.63 1.45
CA LEU A 32 -14.61 0.71 0.57
C LEU A 32 -13.63 -0.39 0.98
N PHE A 33 -13.02 -1.04 -0.02
CA PHE A 33 -11.84 -1.85 0.27
C PHE A 33 -10.74 -0.93 0.78
N TYR A 34 -10.36 -1.14 2.02
CA TYR A 34 -9.26 -0.43 2.64
C TYR A 34 -8.31 -1.46 3.23
N THR A 35 -7.06 -1.43 2.80
CA THR A 35 -5.99 -2.20 3.43
C THR A 35 -5.76 -1.60 4.81
N PRO A 36 -6.03 -2.31 5.93
CA PRO A 36 -5.91 -1.74 7.27
C PRO A 36 -4.45 -1.47 7.60
N ASP A 37 -3.97 -0.29 7.21
CA ASP A 37 -2.59 0.16 7.44
C ASP A 37 -2.48 1.20 8.56
N PHE A 38 -3.61 1.51 9.19
CA PHE A 38 -3.70 2.51 10.25
C PHE A 38 -2.73 2.18 11.41
N GLY A 39 -1.73 3.04 11.57
CA GLY A 39 -0.83 3.11 12.73
C GLY A 39 0.36 2.16 12.72
N ARG A 40 0.22 0.91 12.26
CA ARG A 40 1.36 -0.04 12.25
C ARG A 40 2.38 0.29 11.16
N SER A 41 1.91 0.62 9.96
CA SER A 41 2.80 0.91 8.83
C SER A 41 3.54 2.23 9.01
N ASP A 42 2.89 3.27 9.51
CA ASP A 42 3.59 4.53 9.77
C ASP A 42 4.73 4.36 10.79
N ILE A 43 4.53 3.54 11.84
CA ILE A 43 5.57 3.28 12.83
C ILE A 43 6.69 2.42 12.22
N TRP A 44 6.34 1.29 11.62
CA TRP A 44 7.32 0.29 11.17
C TRP A 44 7.99 0.62 9.83
N ASN A 45 7.24 1.16 8.88
CA ASN A 45 7.73 1.43 7.53
C ASN A 45 8.33 2.82 7.38
N PHE A 46 8.01 3.76 8.28
CA PHE A 46 8.47 5.15 8.18
C PHE A 46 9.22 5.63 9.42
N ASN A 47 8.56 5.75 10.57
CA ASN A 47 9.14 6.42 11.74
C ASN A 47 10.36 5.69 12.33
N TYR A 48 10.29 4.36 12.49
CA TYR A 48 11.39 3.59 13.05
C TYR A 48 12.63 3.61 12.14
N PRO A 49 12.53 3.27 10.83
CA PRO A 49 13.67 3.34 9.92
C PRO A 49 14.32 4.73 9.86
N ILE A 50 13.51 5.80 9.93
CA ILE A 50 14.01 7.17 9.93
C ILE A 50 14.88 7.45 11.16
N LYS A 51 14.39 7.09 12.35
CA LYS A 51 15.13 7.29 13.60
C LYS A 51 16.41 6.44 13.66
N ASP A 52 16.33 5.20 13.18
CA ASP A 52 17.49 4.31 13.11
C ASP A 52 18.56 4.85 12.14
N PHE A 53 18.16 5.29 10.95
CA PHE A 53 19.07 5.88 9.96
C PHE A 53 19.74 7.16 10.48
N LEU A 54 18.97 8.04 11.14
CA LEU A 54 19.50 9.23 11.80
C LEU A 54 20.52 8.86 12.88
N ALA A 55 20.19 7.92 13.77
CA ALA A 55 21.07 7.49 14.84
C ALA A 55 22.39 6.91 14.30
N ARG A 56 22.33 6.07 13.25
CA ARG A 56 23.53 5.52 12.60
C ARG A 56 24.38 6.59 11.94
N SER A 57 23.76 7.53 11.23
CA SER A 57 24.45 8.62 10.54
C SER A 57 25.19 9.52 11.54
N LEU A 58 24.49 9.96 12.60
CA LEU A 58 25.09 10.81 13.64
C LEU A 58 26.24 10.11 14.37
N ARG A 59 26.09 8.81 14.70
CA ARG A 59 27.17 8.02 15.32
C ARG A 59 28.40 7.89 14.43
N SER A 60 28.22 7.89 13.11
CA SER A 60 29.32 7.87 12.14
C SER A 60 29.95 9.25 11.88
N GLY A 61 29.46 10.30 12.54
CA GLY A 61 29.92 11.68 12.32
C GLY A 61 29.43 12.29 11.00
N GLN A 62 28.40 11.71 10.37
CA GLN A 62 27.84 12.16 9.11
C GLN A 62 26.44 12.74 9.29
N LEU A 63 26.10 13.75 8.48
CA LEU A 63 24.75 14.28 8.41
C LEU A 63 23.92 13.49 7.37
N PRO A 64 22.72 13.01 7.73
CA PRO A 64 21.89 12.20 6.84
C PRO A 64 21.15 13.08 5.82
N PHE A 65 21.85 13.60 4.80
CA PHE A 65 21.19 14.38 3.74
C PHE A 65 20.37 13.50 2.78
N TRP A 66 20.90 12.32 2.45
CA TRP A 66 20.32 11.42 1.46
C TRP A 66 20.48 9.97 1.89
N SER A 67 19.39 9.22 1.97
CA SER A 67 19.44 7.77 2.16
C SER A 67 19.42 7.08 0.80
N LYS A 68 20.35 6.14 0.59
CA LYS A 68 20.36 5.25 -0.58
C LYS A 68 19.53 3.97 -0.37
N ASP A 69 19.05 3.74 0.86
CA ASP A 69 18.41 2.50 1.26
C ASP A 69 16.89 2.51 1.02
N VAL A 70 16.35 3.63 0.48
CA VAL A 70 14.93 3.81 0.19
C VAL A 70 14.75 4.13 -1.29
N ALA A 71 14.06 3.25 -2.03
CA ALA A 71 13.76 3.39 -3.46
C ALA A 71 14.98 3.81 -4.29
N THR A 72 14.90 4.91 -5.04
CA THR A 72 16.00 5.50 -5.83
C THR A 72 16.81 6.54 -5.05
N GLY A 73 16.57 6.62 -3.75
CA GLY A 73 17.14 7.61 -2.85
C GLY A 73 16.07 8.47 -2.19
N PHE A 74 16.34 8.90 -0.96
CA PHE A 74 15.39 9.65 -0.15
C PHE A 74 16.05 10.87 0.50
N PRO A 75 15.58 12.10 0.20
CA PRO A 75 16.13 13.33 0.77
C PRO A 75 15.69 13.51 2.21
N PHE A 76 16.37 12.81 3.11
CA PHE A 76 16.00 12.68 4.51
C PHE A 76 15.83 14.06 5.19
N LEU A 77 16.82 14.95 5.08
CA LEU A 77 16.75 16.30 5.69
C LEU A 77 15.73 17.25 5.04
N ALA A 78 15.20 16.93 3.87
CA ALA A 78 14.19 17.76 3.20
C ALA A 78 12.76 17.44 3.65
N GLU A 79 12.53 16.29 4.30
CA GLU A 79 11.20 15.80 4.64
C GLU A 79 10.47 16.62 5.72
N GLY A 80 11.16 17.51 6.45
CA GLY A 80 10.57 18.40 7.47
C GLY A 80 9.93 17.69 8.68
N ARG A 81 9.73 16.37 8.60
CA ARG A 81 9.15 15.50 9.63
C ARG A 81 10.20 14.80 10.49
N ILE A 82 11.48 15.19 10.38
CA ILE A 82 12.51 14.78 11.32
C ILE A 82 12.29 15.54 12.63
N GLN A 83 11.28 15.12 13.38
CA GLN A 83 11.12 15.55 14.76
C GLN A 83 11.96 14.59 15.61
N ALA A 84 13.02 15.12 16.21
CA ALA A 84 13.83 14.43 17.21
C ALA A 84 12.96 14.03 18.41
#